data_AF-A0A1M4PP39-F1
#
_entry.id   AF-A0A1M4PP39-F1
#
_cell.length_a   1.000
_cell.length_b   1.000
_cell.length_c   1.000
_cell.angle_alpha   90.00
_cell.angle_beta   90.00
_cell.angle_gamma   90.00
#
_symmetry.space_group_name_H-M   'P 1'
#
loop_
_entity.id
_entity.type
_entity.pdbx_description
1 polymer ?
#
loop_
_entity_poly.entity_id
_entity_poly.type
_entity_poly.pdbx_seq_one_letter_code
_entity_poly.pdbx_strand_id
1 'polypeptide(L)' 'MNNIIQLIAGKVKGEIEENIIRVLEGEGNLDDIVDSVGEMVNDIGIKTIQAIISELNSIIKKSPERSIQCS' A
#
# COMPACT_ATOMS: atom_id res chain seq x y z
N MET A 1 13.53 -5.89 -1.82
CA MET A 1 13.31 -4.52 -1.30
C MET A 1 13.45 -3.46 -2.41
N ASN A 2 14.55 -3.43 -3.17
CA ASN A 2 14.72 -2.49 -4.30
C ASN A 2 13.56 -2.54 -5.32
N ASN A 3 13.10 -3.73 -5.71
CA ASN A 3 11.97 -3.86 -6.66
C ASN A 3 10.65 -3.28 -6.12
N ILE A 4 10.40 -3.35 -4.80
CA ILE A 4 9.16 -2.81 -4.20
C ILE A 4 9.19 -1.29 -4.21
N ILE A 5 10.33 -0.70 -3.82
CA ILE A 5 10.48 0.76 -3.83
C ILE A 5 10.34 1.31 -5.26
N GLN A 6 10.94 0.63 -6.25
CA GLN A 6 10.80 1.00 -7.65
C GLN A 6 9.37 0.83 -8.17
N LEU A 7 8.67 -0.23 -7.76
CA LEU A 7 7.26 -0.45 -8.13
C LEU A 7 6.36 0.66 -7.57
N ILE A 8 6.54 1.03 -6.30
CA ILE A 8 5.78 2.10 -5.66
C ILE A 8 6.10 3.44 -6.31
N ALA A 9 7.38 3.74 -6.57
CA ALA A 9 7.78 4.96 -7.26
C ALA A 9 7.17 5.04 -8.68
N GLY A 10 7.11 3.92 -9.40
CA GLY A 10 6.45 3.84 -10.70
C GLY A 10 4.94 4.11 -10.62
N LYS A 11 4.27 3.55 -9.61
CA LYS A 11 2.83 3.81 -9.35
C LYS A 11 2.57 5.26 -9.01
N VAL A 12 3.35 5.85 -8.10
CA VAL A 12 3.26 7.27 -7.73
C VAL A 12 3.46 8.17 -8.94
N LYS A 13 4.47 7.88 -9.76
CA LYS A 13 4.70 8.63 -10.99
C LYS A 13 3.50 8.56 -11.94
N GLY A 14 2.95 7.37 -12.17
CA GLY A 14 1.78 7.19 -13.04
C GLY A 14 0.55 7.96 -12.55
N GLU A 15 0.25 7.87 -11.25
CA GLU A 15 -0.87 8.60 -10.63
C GLU A 15 -0.71 10.12 -10.77
N ILE A 16 0.51 10.65 -10.59
CA ILE A 16 0.81 12.06 -10.80
C ILE A 16 0.60 12.45 -12.27
N GLU A 17 1.11 11.64 -13.22
CA GLU A 17 0.97 11.92 -14.66
C GLU A 17 -0.51 11.95 -15.09
N GLU A 18 -1.33 11.01 -14.63
CA GLU A 18 -2.76 10.95 -14.92
C GLU A 18 -3.52 12.17 -14.34
N ASN A 19 -3.25 12.54 -13.09
CA ASN A 19 -3.92 13.69 -12.48
C ASN A 19 -3.44 15.03 -13.06
N ILE A 20 -2.17 15.16 -13.46
CA ILE A 20 -1.69 16.37 -14.16
C ILE A 20 -2.44 16.57 -15.48
N ILE A 21 -2.70 15.50 -16.25
CA ILE A 21 -3.47 15.58 -17.49
C ILE A 21 -4.87 16.15 -17.20
N ARG A 22 -5.55 15.61 -16.19
CA ARG A 22 -6.89 16.09 -15.78
C ARG A 22 -6.88 17.57 -15.36
N VAL A 23 -5.84 18.01 -14.64
CA VAL A 23 -5.67 19.43 -14.28
C VAL A 23 -5.52 20.30 -15.52
N LEU A 24 -4.71 19.87 -16.51
CA LEU A 24 -4.52 20.59 -17.76
C LEU A 24 -5.79 20.65 -18.61
N GLU A 25 -6.66 19.65 -18.51
CA GLU A 25 -7.97 19.59 -19.17
C GLU A 25 -9.05 20.42 -18.43
N GLY A 26 -8.73 20.97 -17.25
CA GLY A 26 -9.64 21.77 -16.43
C GLY A 26 -10.61 20.93 -15.59
N GLU A 27 -10.34 19.64 -15.41
CA GLU A 27 -11.16 18.67 -14.67
C GLU A 27 -10.73 18.49 -13.20
N GLY A 28 -9.84 19.34 -12.70
CA GLY A 28 -9.32 19.29 -11.34
C GLY A 28 -8.30 20.39 -11.05
N ASN A 29 -7.69 20.33 -9.88
CA ASN A 29 -6.62 21.23 -9.43
C ASN A 29 -5.43 20.44 -8.88
N LEU A 30 -4.35 21.14 -8.50
CA LEU A 30 -3.14 20.50 -8.01
C LEU A 30 -3.29 19.83 -6.63
N ASP A 31 -4.25 20.26 -5.83
CA ASP A 31 -4.53 19.65 -4.52
C ASP A 31 -5.14 18.24 -4.71
N ASP A 32 -5.94 18.05 -5.77
CA ASP A 32 -6.49 16.73 -6.13
C ASP A 32 -5.39 15.69 -6.39
N ILE A 33 -4.21 16.13 -6.89
CA ILE A 33 -3.03 15.25 -7.08
C ILE A 33 -2.52 14.77 -5.72
N VAL A 34 -2.40 15.68 -4.75
CA VAL A 34 -1.89 15.36 -3.41
C VAL A 34 -2.81 14.37 -2.72
N ASP A 35 -4.12 14.60 -2.81
CA ASP A 35 -5.13 13.72 -2.22
C ASP A 35 -5.12 12.34 -2.88
N SER A 36 -5.16 12.26 -4.21
CA SER A 36 -5.15 10.98 -4.95
C SER A 36 -3.87 10.17 -4.67
N VAL A 37 -2.69 10.80 -4.78
CA VAL A 37 -1.42 10.12 -4.49
C VAL A 37 -1.37 9.67 -3.04
N GLY A 38 -1.85 10.51 -2.11
CA GLY A 38 -1.92 10.22 -0.68
C GLY A 38 -2.80 9.01 -0.37
N GLU A 39 -4.01 8.95 -0.94
CA GLU A 39 -4.91 7.81 -0.81
C GLU A 39 -4.28 6.52 -1.36
N MET A 40 -3.68 6.57 -2.54
CA MET A 40 -3.05 5.41 -3.17
C MET A 40 -1.90 4.86 -2.31
N VAL A 41 -0.97 5.71 -1.85
CA VAL A 41 0.16 5.23 -1.04
C VAL A 41 -0.28 4.72 0.33
N ASN A 42 -1.35 5.30 0.90
CA ASN A 42 -1.92 4.83 2.15
C ASN A 42 -2.56 3.44 2.01
N ASP A 43 -3.32 3.19 0.93
CA ASP A 43 -3.89 1.87 0.62
C ASP A 43 -2.80 0.81 0.42
N ILE A 44 -1.72 1.15 -0.30
CA ILE A 44 -0.54 0.27 -0.46
C ILE A 44 0.07 -0.06 0.91
N GLY A 45 0.25 0.96 1.77
CA GLY A 45 0.77 0.79 3.12
C GLY A 45 -0.08 -0.15 3.98
N ILE A 46 -1.40 0.08 4.01
CA ILE A 46 -2.36 -0.73 4.76
C ILE A 46 -2.32 -2.19 4.29
N LYS A 47 -2.41 -2.44 2.99
CA LYS A 47 -2.37 -3.80 2.43
C LYS A 47 -1.07 -4.53 2.75
N THR A 48 0.05 -3.82 2.69
CA THR A 48 1.37 -4.39 3.02
C THR A 48 1.45 -4.79 4.49
N ILE A 49 1.01 -3.92 5.40
CA ILE A 49 0.99 -4.21 6.83
C ILE A 49 0.04 -5.38 7.14
N GLN A 50 -1.14 -5.41 6.53
CA GLN A 50 -2.11 -6.51 6.70
C GLN A 50 -1.54 -7.85 6.24
N ALA A 51 -0.81 -7.89 5.13
CA ALA A 51 -0.16 -9.10 4.64
C ALA A 51 0.88 -9.61 5.65
N ILE A 52 1.74 -8.71 6.15
CA ILE A 52 2.74 -9.04 7.18
C ILE A 52 2.08 -9.59 8.45
N ILE A 53 1.04 -8.92 8.95
CA ILE A 53 0.30 -9.37 10.14
C ILE A 53 -0.32 -10.76 9.91
N SER A 54 -0.86 -11.01 8.72
CA SER A 54 -1.46 -12.30 8.38
C SER A 54 -0.43 -13.43 8.35
N GLU A 55 0.75 -13.17 7.79
CA GLU A 55 1.88 -14.11 7.79
C GLU A 55 2.35 -14.39 9.22
N LEU A 56 2.57 -13.35 10.02
CA LEU A 56 2.97 -13.49 11.43
C LEU A 56 1.93 -14.29 12.23
N ASN A 57 0.64 -14.03 12.04
CA ASN A 57 -0.43 -14.77 12.71
C ASN A 57 -0.45 -16.25 12.30
N SER A 58 -0.19 -16.55 11.02
CA SER A 58 -0.07 -17.94 10.53
C SER A 58 1.09 -18.67 11.19
N ILE A 59 2.24 -18.00 11.35
CA ILE A 59 3.42 -18.54 12.05
C ILE A 59 3.09 -18.81 13.52
N ILE A 60 2.51 -17.83 14.22
CA ILE A 60 2.15 -17.96 15.64
C ILE A 60 1.17 -19.12 15.87
N LYS A 61 0.16 -19.29 14.99
CA LYS A 61 -0.80 -20.39 15.07
C LYS A 61 -0.17 -21.77 14.87
N LYS A 62 0.92 -21.85 14.11
CA LYS A 62 1.69 -23.08 13.88
C LYS A 62 2.73 -23.33 14.97
N SER A 63 2.97 -22.38 15.89
CA SER A 63 3.96 -22.57 16.95
C SER A 63 3.48 -23.63 17.94
N PRO A 64 4.31 -24.65 18.26
CA PRO A 64 3.95 -25.72 19.18
C PRO A 64 3.63 -25.22 20.60
N GLU A 65 4.14 -24.05 21.00
CA GLU A 65 3.87 -23.43 22.31
C GLU A 65 2.38 -23.14 22.52
N ARG A 66 1.62 -22.86 21.46
CA ARG A 66 0.16 -22.65 21.54
C ARG A 66 -0.65 -23.96 21.50
N SER A 67 -0.14 -24.99 20.83
CA SER A 67 -0.83 -26.29 20.75
C SER A 67 -0.75 -27.11 22.04
N ILE A 68 0.28 -26.90 22.87
CA ILE A 68 0.50 -27.66 24.11
C ILE A 68 -0.31 -27.07 25.29
N GLN A 69 -0.79 -25.83 25.18
CA GLN A 69 -1.47 -25.13 26.28
C GLN A 69 -3.00 -25.37 26.34
N CYS A 70 -3.56 -26.17 25.43
CA CYS A 70 -4.98 -26.53 25.39
C CYS A 70 -5.24 -28.06 25.47
N SER A 71 -4.25 -28.85 25.91
CA SER A 71 -4.37 -30.28 26.17
C SER A 71 -4.41 -30.60 27.67
#